data_AF-A0A0G1QI00-F1
#
_entry.id   AF-A0A0G1QI00-F1
#
_cell.length_a   1.000
_cell.length_b   1.000
_cell.length_c   1.000
_cell.angle_alpha   90.00
_cell.angle_beta   90.00
_cell.angle_gamma   90.00
#
_symmetry.space_group_name_H-M   'P 1'
#
loop_
_entity.id
_entity.type
_entity.pdbx_description
1 polymer ?
#
loop_
_entity_poly.entity_id
_entity_poly.type
_entity_poly.pdbx_seq_one_letter_code
_entity_poly.pdbx_strand_id
1 'polypeptide(L)'
;MQKKTYVLGMTAHPLGCFAALGPPTSHDNVMSPMGWDAFGLPAENAAIKAKRIPQEMVPHNYANFKKQMQNLSLDFDWEREFATTDPSYYAITQWIFLQLYKKKLVYREEVAINWCPKCKTGLANEEVLPDGTHERCGTSVGKKLLPQWVMKITAYAERLLTELDMDLQIEGKKLDPDRKGLDWPRGILEMQRNWIGKKEGVVIQHKVKDIDLTLATFSAYPAWLFADTFIVLAPEHPMVEKLIVGTQYEKEVNQFVKECSEITDQQRLEDKFEKKGAFTGRYAQDPFNQGREMPIWVANFAMMGFGTGIIRCSSHDVRDYAFAQNYQIETEFAEVVARKDPNEPINAHDNEGVLLKSGPFTGRVITPEG
;
A
#
# COMPACT_ATOMS: atom_id res chain seq x y z
N MET A 1 44.25 8.05 -23.62
CA MET A 1 43.15 8.78 -22.94
C MET A 1 41.83 8.24 -23.46
N GLN A 2 41.17 7.36 -22.71
CA GLN A 2 39.84 6.84 -23.06
C GLN A 2 38.79 7.92 -22.79
N LYS A 3 38.12 8.38 -23.86
CA LYS A 3 36.94 9.22 -23.75
C LYS A 3 35.81 8.37 -23.14
N LYS A 4 35.47 8.63 -21.88
CA LYS A 4 34.21 8.15 -21.29
C LYS A 4 33.07 8.94 -21.94
N THR A 5 32.32 8.28 -22.82
CA THR A 5 31.04 8.79 -23.32
C THR A 5 30.01 8.57 -22.21
N TYR A 6 29.56 9.65 -21.58
CA TYR A 6 28.42 9.61 -20.67
C TYR A 6 27.16 9.63 -21.55
N VAL A 7 26.47 8.50 -21.65
CA VAL A 7 25.10 8.45 -22.17
C VAL A 7 24.21 9.00 -21.07
N LEU A 8 23.81 10.27 -21.16
CA LEU A 8 22.71 10.79 -20.34
C LEU A 8 21.46 10.00 -20.73
N GLY A 9 20.83 9.36 -19.74
CA GLY A 9 19.57 8.65 -19.92
C GLY A 9 18.43 9.59 -20.30
N MET A 10 18.28 9.85 -21.60
CA MET A 10 17.09 10.40 -22.24
C MET A 10 16.53 9.36 -23.19
N THR A 11 16.25 8.14 -22.74
CA THR A 11 15.82 7.06 -23.65
C THR A 11 14.36 7.20 -24.07
N ALA A 12 13.47 7.70 -23.20
CA ALA A 12 12.04 7.77 -23.48
C ALA A 12 11.63 8.83 -24.53
N HIS A 13 12.29 9.99 -24.55
CA HIS A 13 11.90 11.11 -25.42
C HIS A 13 12.21 10.86 -26.91
N PRO A 14 13.40 10.36 -27.29
CA PRO A 14 13.68 9.97 -28.67
C PRO A 14 12.76 8.85 -29.15
N LEU A 15 12.47 7.84 -28.31
CA LEU A 15 11.53 6.76 -28.62
C LEU A 15 10.13 7.30 -28.94
N GLY A 16 9.63 8.26 -28.14
CA GLY A 16 8.36 8.94 -28.38
C GLY A 16 8.35 9.72 -29.70
N CYS A 17 9.41 10.48 -30.01
CA CYS A 17 9.53 11.18 -31.28
C CYS A 17 9.59 10.22 -32.48
N PHE A 18 10.33 9.11 -32.39
CA PHE A 18 10.34 8.09 -33.44
C PHE A 18 8.97 7.47 -33.68
N ALA A 19 8.20 7.22 -32.62
CA ALA A 19 6.83 6.73 -32.72
C ALA A 19 5.90 7.78 -33.36
N ALA A 20 6.05 9.06 -32.99
CA ALA A 20 5.27 10.18 -33.51
C ALA A 20 5.53 10.45 -35.00
N LEU A 21 6.77 10.23 -35.48
CA LEU A 21 7.12 10.40 -36.88
C LEU A 21 6.53 9.32 -37.79
N GLY A 22 6.18 8.14 -37.23
CA GLY A 22 5.48 7.05 -37.91
C GLY A 22 6.14 6.55 -39.22
N PRO A 23 5.57 5.52 -39.87
CA PRO A 23 5.89 5.25 -41.26
C PRO A 23 5.27 6.33 -42.17
N PRO A 24 5.94 6.74 -43.26
CA PRO A 24 5.59 7.91 -44.10
C PRO A 24 4.26 7.83 -44.87
N THR A 25 3.40 6.85 -44.58
CA THR A 25 2.17 6.53 -45.32
C THR A 25 0.88 6.73 -44.52
N SER A 26 0.94 7.25 -43.29
CA SER A 26 -0.25 7.52 -42.47
C SER A 26 -0.59 9.02 -42.49
N HIS A 27 -1.83 9.35 -42.85
CA HIS A 27 -2.37 10.72 -42.84
C HIS A 27 -2.89 11.12 -41.45
N ASP A 28 -2.22 10.69 -40.39
CA ASP A 28 -2.70 10.87 -39.03
C ASP A 28 -2.25 12.24 -38.49
N ASN A 29 -3.18 12.98 -37.88
CA ASN A 29 -2.84 14.21 -37.15
C ASN A 29 -2.21 13.82 -35.81
N VAL A 30 -0.88 13.77 -35.75
CA VAL A 30 -0.13 13.37 -34.56
C VAL A 30 0.02 14.55 -33.59
N MET A 31 -0.35 14.35 -32.32
CA MET A 31 -0.12 15.30 -31.23
C MET A 31 1.03 14.78 -30.34
N SER A 32 2.17 15.48 -30.38
CA SER A 32 3.36 15.16 -29.57
C SER A 32 3.69 16.34 -28.64
N PRO A 33 2.97 16.51 -27.52
CA PRO A 33 3.17 17.65 -26.62
C PRO A 33 4.39 17.45 -25.73
N MET A 34 4.91 18.54 -25.20
CA MET A 34 5.92 18.53 -24.13
C MET A 34 5.52 19.50 -23.03
N GLY A 35 5.88 19.19 -21.79
CA GLY A 35 5.62 20.07 -20.66
C GLY A 35 6.58 19.80 -19.51
N TRP A 36 6.47 20.61 -18.46
CA TRP A 36 7.41 20.63 -17.35
C TRP A 36 6.69 20.34 -16.05
N ASP A 37 6.97 19.18 -15.46
CA ASP A 37 6.64 18.93 -14.07
C ASP A 37 7.60 19.73 -13.17
N ALA A 38 7.15 20.94 -12.83
CA ALA A 38 7.96 22.03 -12.32
C ALA A 38 7.74 22.33 -10.82
N PHE A 39 6.70 21.74 -10.22
CA PHE A 39 6.41 21.85 -8.79
C PHE A 39 7.07 20.73 -7.96
N GLY A 40 6.96 20.84 -6.63
CA GLY A 40 7.27 19.76 -5.71
C GLY A 40 8.73 19.68 -5.24
N LEU A 41 9.00 18.63 -4.48
CA LEU A 41 10.27 18.38 -3.81
C LEU A 41 11.51 18.38 -4.73
N PRO A 42 11.49 17.87 -5.99
CA PRO A 42 12.67 17.92 -6.85
C PRO A 42 13.16 19.36 -7.07
N ALA A 43 12.24 20.24 -7.46
CA ALA A 43 12.55 21.63 -7.78
C ALA A 43 13.02 22.41 -6.55
N GLU A 44 12.31 22.24 -5.42
CA GLU A 44 12.63 22.92 -4.16
C GLU A 44 13.99 22.47 -3.59
N ASN A 45 14.26 21.16 -3.52
CA ASN A 45 15.53 20.66 -3.00
C ASN A 45 16.73 21.10 -3.86
N ALA A 46 16.58 21.10 -5.18
CA ALA A 46 17.61 21.60 -6.10
C ALA A 46 17.87 23.10 -5.87
N ALA A 47 16.83 23.89 -5.64
CA ALA A 47 16.94 25.33 -5.38
C ALA A 47 17.63 25.61 -4.04
N ILE A 48 17.27 24.87 -2.98
CA ILE A 48 17.91 24.94 -1.66
C ILE A 48 19.41 24.63 -1.78
N LYS A 49 19.77 23.54 -2.48
CA LYS A 49 21.18 23.16 -2.69
C LYS A 49 21.96 24.22 -3.47
N ALA A 50 21.32 24.81 -4.49
CA ALA A 50 21.90 25.88 -5.30
C ALA A 50 21.89 27.25 -4.60
N LYS A 51 21.23 27.38 -3.42
CA LYS A 51 20.96 28.64 -2.72
C LYS A 51 20.30 29.68 -3.64
N ARG A 52 19.31 29.22 -4.42
CA ARG A 52 18.52 30.05 -5.35
C ARG A 52 17.03 29.95 -5.05
N ILE A 53 16.27 30.90 -5.56
CA ILE A 53 14.81 30.92 -5.46
C ILE A 53 14.23 29.97 -6.53
N PRO A 54 13.36 29.00 -6.17
CA PRO A 54 12.78 28.06 -7.14
C PRO A 54 12.10 28.75 -8.33
N GLN A 55 11.36 29.83 -8.07
CA GLN A 55 10.63 30.61 -9.09
C GLN A 55 11.56 31.20 -10.16
N GLU A 56 12.83 31.45 -9.84
CA GLU A 56 13.82 31.95 -10.81
C GLU A 56 14.58 30.80 -11.47
N MET A 57 14.90 29.77 -10.70
CA MET A 57 15.74 28.66 -11.16
C MET A 57 14.97 27.71 -12.10
N VAL A 58 13.71 27.41 -11.79
CA VAL A 58 12.92 26.43 -12.54
C VAL A 58 12.68 26.88 -13.99
N PRO A 59 12.28 28.14 -14.26
CA PRO A 59 12.18 28.65 -15.63
C PRO A 59 13.48 28.58 -16.43
N HIS A 60 14.60 28.89 -15.78
CA HIS A 60 15.90 28.78 -16.43
C HIS A 60 16.24 27.32 -16.79
N ASN A 61 15.91 26.37 -15.92
CA ASN A 61 16.20 24.95 -16.15
C ASN A 61 15.41 24.40 -17.33
N TYR A 62 14.10 24.62 -17.38
CA TYR A 62 13.31 24.07 -18.47
C TYR A 62 13.56 24.80 -19.81
N ALA A 63 13.91 26.09 -19.81
CA ALA A 63 14.35 26.78 -21.01
C ALA A 63 15.63 26.16 -21.59
N ASN A 64 16.57 25.76 -20.72
CA ASN A 64 17.77 25.04 -21.14
C ASN A 64 17.44 23.63 -21.67
N PHE A 65 16.56 22.88 -20.99
CA PHE A 65 16.13 21.56 -21.48
C PHE A 65 15.41 21.65 -22.83
N LYS A 66 14.52 22.64 -23.02
CA LYS A 66 13.88 22.93 -24.31
C LYS A 66 14.92 23.13 -25.41
N LYS A 67 15.91 23.99 -25.16
CA LYS A 67 17.02 24.23 -26.11
C LYS A 67 17.79 22.94 -26.44
N GLN A 68 18.06 22.10 -25.45
CA GLN A 68 18.73 20.81 -25.66
C GLN A 68 17.88 19.88 -26.51
N MET A 69 16.58 19.76 -26.24
CA MET A 69 15.66 18.93 -27.03
C MET A 69 15.54 19.43 -28.48
N GLN A 70 15.46 20.75 -28.69
CA GLN A 70 15.46 21.36 -30.02
C GLN A 70 16.77 21.11 -30.78
N ASN A 71 17.92 21.17 -30.10
CA ASN A 71 19.23 20.86 -30.70
C ASN A 71 19.36 19.38 -31.09
N LEU A 72 18.62 18.49 -30.43
CA LEU A 72 18.51 17.07 -30.78
C LEU A 72 17.46 16.81 -31.88
N SER A 73 16.83 17.87 -32.40
CA SER A 73 15.75 17.80 -33.39
C SER A 73 14.59 16.91 -32.94
N LEU A 74 14.29 16.92 -31.63
CA LEU A 74 13.10 16.25 -31.11
C LEU A 74 11.87 17.07 -31.50
N ASP A 75 10.96 16.41 -32.22
CA ASP A 75 9.77 17.04 -32.77
C ASP A 75 8.62 17.01 -31.77
N PHE A 76 8.42 18.15 -31.10
CA PHE A 76 7.34 18.38 -30.14
C PHE A 76 6.51 19.59 -30.59
N ASP A 77 5.21 19.53 -30.33
CA ASP A 77 4.28 20.65 -30.46
C ASP A 77 4.53 21.64 -29.31
N TRP A 78 5.51 22.51 -29.50
CA TRP A 78 5.88 23.55 -28.55
C TRP A 78 4.82 24.64 -28.38
N GLU A 79 3.80 24.72 -29.25
CA GLU A 79 2.66 25.62 -29.06
C GLU A 79 1.76 25.17 -27.90
N ARG A 80 1.83 23.88 -27.53
CA ARG A 80 1.11 23.27 -26.40
C ARG A 80 1.99 23.07 -25.16
N GLU A 81 3.12 23.75 -25.09
CA GLU A 81 4.01 23.71 -23.93
C GLU A 81 3.31 24.25 -22.67
N PHE A 82 3.46 23.55 -21.55
CA PHE A 82 3.00 24.02 -20.25
C PHE A 82 4.03 23.73 -19.15
N ALA A 83 3.96 24.49 -18.06
CA ALA A 83 4.69 24.21 -16.83
C ALA A 83 3.68 24.08 -15.68
N THR A 84 3.84 23.09 -14.80
CA THR A 84 2.90 22.88 -13.70
C THR A 84 2.90 24.03 -12.68
N THR A 85 3.95 24.86 -12.68
CA THR A 85 4.09 26.09 -11.88
C THR A 85 3.34 27.31 -12.43
N ASP A 86 2.80 27.23 -13.65
CA ASP A 86 2.03 28.33 -14.25
C ASP A 86 0.69 28.50 -13.50
N PRO A 87 0.34 29.74 -13.06
CA PRO A 87 -0.97 30.02 -12.47
C PRO A 87 -2.17 29.54 -13.27
N SER A 88 -2.11 29.63 -14.60
CA SER A 88 -3.17 29.14 -15.47
C SER A 88 -3.33 27.62 -15.40
N TYR A 89 -2.24 26.87 -15.17
CA TYR A 89 -2.26 25.42 -15.02
C TYR A 89 -2.77 25.01 -13.63
N TYR A 90 -2.16 25.50 -12.55
CA TYR A 90 -2.56 25.07 -11.21
C TYR A 90 -3.91 25.66 -10.75
N ALA A 91 -4.43 26.71 -11.39
CA ALA A 91 -5.81 27.13 -11.17
C ALA A 91 -6.81 26.01 -11.54
N ILE A 92 -6.49 25.21 -12.56
CA ILE A 92 -7.29 24.04 -12.94
C ILE A 92 -7.19 22.95 -11.86
N THR A 93 -6.00 22.68 -11.32
CA THR A 93 -5.84 21.67 -10.26
C THR A 93 -6.55 22.07 -8.97
N GLN A 94 -6.51 23.36 -8.60
CA GLN A 94 -7.31 23.93 -7.52
C GLN A 94 -8.81 23.79 -7.78
N TRP A 95 -9.26 24.06 -9.01
CA TRP A 95 -10.66 23.88 -9.39
C TRP A 95 -11.09 22.41 -9.30
N ILE A 96 -10.28 21.46 -9.79
CA ILE A 96 -10.53 20.01 -9.67
C ILE A 96 -10.66 19.63 -8.19
N PHE A 97 -9.74 20.08 -7.34
CA PHE A 97 -9.79 19.85 -5.90
C PHE A 97 -11.14 20.32 -5.30
N LEU A 98 -11.61 21.51 -5.66
CA LEU A 98 -12.90 22.03 -5.20
C LEU A 98 -14.08 21.17 -5.70
N GLN A 99 -14.02 20.65 -6.93
CA GLN A 99 -15.07 19.75 -7.43
C GLN A 99 -15.09 18.42 -6.66
N LEU A 100 -13.91 17.84 -6.40
CA LEU A 100 -13.79 16.61 -5.60
C LEU A 100 -14.24 16.83 -4.17
N TYR A 101 -13.90 17.97 -3.56
CA TYR A 101 -14.35 18.35 -2.23
C TYR A 101 -15.89 18.48 -2.17
N LYS A 102 -16.51 19.17 -3.13
CA LYS A 102 -17.98 19.26 -3.23
C LYS A 102 -18.65 17.89 -3.35
N LYS A 103 -17.99 16.93 -4.01
CA LYS A 103 -18.45 15.55 -4.15
C LYS A 103 -18.09 14.64 -2.96
N LYS A 104 -17.49 15.19 -1.90
CA LYS A 104 -17.00 14.44 -0.71
C LYS A 104 -15.97 13.34 -1.07
N LEU A 105 -15.24 13.55 -2.17
CA LEU A 105 -14.12 12.70 -2.60
C LEU A 105 -12.78 13.22 -2.08
N VAL A 106 -12.76 14.37 -1.42
CA VAL A 106 -11.62 14.90 -0.68
C VAL A 106 -12.10 15.33 0.70
N TYR A 107 -11.38 14.93 1.75
CA TYR A 107 -11.74 15.20 3.14
C TYR A 107 -10.47 15.40 3.99
N ARG A 108 -10.63 15.90 5.22
CA ARG A 108 -9.54 16.03 6.20
C ARG A 108 -9.63 14.93 7.24
N GLU A 109 -8.49 14.34 7.55
CA GLU A 109 -8.35 13.31 8.58
C GLU A 109 -6.98 13.43 9.26
N GLU A 110 -6.89 13.01 10.52
CA GLU A 110 -5.60 12.84 11.18
C GLU A 110 -4.98 11.53 10.73
N VAL A 111 -3.93 11.62 9.92
CA VAL A 111 -3.25 10.46 9.34
C VAL A 111 -1.82 10.45 9.84
N ALA A 112 -1.35 9.26 10.25
CA ALA A 112 0.06 9.03 10.51
C ALA A 112 0.78 8.98 9.16
N ILE A 113 1.35 10.11 8.74
CA ILE A 113 2.07 10.18 7.47
C ILE A 113 3.52 9.78 7.62
N ASN A 114 4.08 9.24 6.54
CA ASN A 114 5.52 9.11 6.38
C ASN A 114 6.14 10.51 6.46
N TRP A 115 7.12 10.70 7.33
CA TRP A 115 7.73 12.00 7.60
C TRP A 115 9.24 11.92 7.46
N CYS A 116 9.79 12.76 6.59
CA CYS A 116 11.23 12.92 6.47
C CYS A 116 11.73 14.03 7.41
N PRO A 117 12.51 13.72 8.46
CA PRO A 117 12.99 14.74 9.40
C PRO A 117 13.97 15.74 8.75
N LYS A 118 14.68 15.32 7.70
CA LYS A 118 15.64 16.14 6.96
C LYS A 118 14.95 17.11 5.99
N CYS A 119 14.02 16.60 5.19
CA CYS A 119 13.26 17.41 4.22
C CYS A 119 12.10 18.19 4.88
N LYS A 120 11.72 17.83 6.12
CA LYS A 120 10.64 18.46 6.88
C LYS A 120 9.30 18.46 6.13
N THR A 121 9.00 17.34 5.48
CA THR A 121 7.79 17.16 4.67
C THR A 121 7.18 15.80 4.93
N GLY A 122 5.87 15.71 4.71
CA GLY A 122 5.19 14.43 4.52
C GLY A 122 5.60 13.80 3.20
N LEU A 123 5.66 12.47 3.18
CA LEU A 123 5.94 11.65 2.02
C LEU A 123 4.71 10.77 1.72
N ALA A 124 4.47 10.50 0.45
CA ALA A 124 3.57 9.43 0.04
C ALA A 124 4.21 8.05 0.34
N ASN A 125 3.45 6.97 0.21
CA ASN A 125 3.99 5.63 0.42
C ASN A 125 5.03 5.28 -0.65
N GLU A 126 4.86 5.79 -1.86
CA GLU A 126 5.71 5.56 -3.04
C GLU A 126 7.06 6.27 -2.94
N GLU A 127 7.21 7.26 -2.05
CA GLU A 127 8.45 8.01 -1.84
C GLU A 127 9.33 7.39 -0.73
N VAL A 128 8.86 6.31 -0.09
CA VAL A 128 9.59 5.52 0.89
C VAL A 128 10.14 4.28 0.19
N LEU A 129 11.46 4.08 0.30
CA LEU A 129 12.14 2.91 -0.23
C LEU A 129 11.88 1.69 0.67
N PRO A 130 12.09 0.45 0.15
CA PRO A 130 11.92 -0.78 0.93
C PRO A 130 12.64 -0.77 2.29
N ASP A 131 13.85 -0.21 2.34
CA ASP A 131 14.64 -0.10 3.57
C ASP A 131 14.12 0.94 4.58
N GLY A 132 12.99 1.60 4.28
CA GLY A 132 12.38 2.64 5.11
C GLY A 132 13.07 4.00 5.00
N THR A 133 13.88 4.23 3.97
CA THR A 133 14.52 5.52 3.72
C THR A 133 13.81 6.32 2.64
N HIS A 134 13.93 7.65 2.68
CA HIS A 134 13.36 8.53 1.67
C HIS A 134 14.11 8.37 0.33
N GLU A 135 13.38 8.14 -0.77
CA GLU A 135 13.93 7.87 -2.12
C GLU A 135 15.01 8.86 -2.58
N ARG A 136 14.93 10.13 -2.13
CA ARG A 136 15.80 11.22 -2.60
C ARG A 136 16.97 11.47 -1.69
N CYS A 137 16.72 11.57 -0.38
CA CYS A 137 17.71 12.05 0.57
C CYS A 137 18.35 10.94 1.42
N GLY A 138 17.86 9.69 1.29
CA GLY A 138 18.36 8.50 1.99
C GLY A 138 18.23 8.55 3.51
N THR A 139 17.41 9.46 4.03
CA THR A 139 17.19 9.58 5.48
C THR A 139 16.09 8.64 5.91
N SER A 140 16.27 7.95 7.04
CA SER A 140 15.24 7.12 7.65
C SER A 140 13.95 7.91 7.85
N VAL A 141 12.85 7.31 7.43
CA VAL A 141 11.50 7.86 7.49
C VAL A 141 10.84 7.34 8.75
N GLY A 142 10.28 8.24 9.55
CA GLY A 142 9.42 7.89 10.68
C GLY A 142 7.96 8.23 10.37
N LYS A 143 7.06 7.97 11.32
CA LYS A 143 5.66 8.43 11.22
C LYS A 143 5.43 9.72 12.02
N LYS A 144 4.51 10.55 11.52
CA LYS A 144 4.02 11.74 12.24
C LYS A 144 2.52 11.91 12.03
N LEU A 145 1.77 11.98 13.13
CA LEU A 145 0.34 12.26 13.08
C LEU A 145 0.11 13.73 12.72
N LEU A 146 -0.55 13.99 11.59
CA LEU A 146 -0.87 15.34 11.12
C LEU A 146 -2.25 15.36 10.46
N PRO A 147 -3.00 16.47 10.57
CA PRO A 147 -4.23 16.64 9.82
C PRO A 147 -3.91 16.86 8.34
N GLN A 148 -4.29 15.90 7.49
CA GLN A 148 -4.00 15.90 6.06
C GLN A 148 -5.27 15.97 5.22
N TRP A 149 -5.13 16.45 3.98
CA TRP A 149 -6.15 16.29 2.96
C TRP A 149 -5.97 14.93 2.28
N VAL A 150 -7.01 14.11 2.32
CA VAL A 150 -7.02 12.75 1.76
C VAL A 150 -7.97 12.70 0.58
N MET A 151 -7.53 12.10 -0.53
CA MET A 151 -8.40 11.76 -1.65
C MET A 151 -9.03 10.39 -1.39
N LYS A 152 -10.36 10.31 -1.49
CA LYS A 152 -11.14 9.07 -1.34
C LYS A 152 -11.07 8.21 -2.60
N ILE A 153 -9.85 7.89 -3.04
CA ILE A 153 -9.60 7.02 -4.21
C ILE A 153 -10.22 5.63 -4.01
N THR A 154 -10.33 5.17 -2.76
CA THR A 154 -10.97 3.91 -2.39
C THR A 154 -12.45 3.83 -2.79
N ALA A 155 -13.15 4.97 -2.98
CA ALA A 155 -14.50 4.99 -3.56
C ALA A 155 -14.54 4.47 -5.01
N TYR A 156 -13.39 4.41 -5.68
CA TYR A 156 -13.21 3.91 -7.04
C TYR A 156 -12.40 2.60 -7.08
N ALA A 157 -12.05 1.99 -5.94
CA ALA A 157 -11.19 0.80 -5.90
C ALA A 157 -11.76 -0.37 -6.71
N GLU A 158 -13.06 -0.66 -6.57
CA GLU A 158 -13.74 -1.71 -7.34
C GLU A 158 -13.65 -1.44 -8.84
N ARG A 159 -13.98 -0.21 -9.24
CA ARG A 159 -13.96 0.18 -10.64
C ARG A 159 -12.54 0.08 -11.22
N LEU A 160 -11.54 0.62 -10.51
CA LEU A 160 -10.14 0.53 -10.90
C LEU A 160 -9.70 -0.93 -11.07
N LEU A 161 -10.11 -1.82 -10.17
CA LEU A 161 -9.79 -3.25 -10.27
C LEU A 161 -10.49 -3.92 -11.46
N THR A 162 -11.81 -3.75 -11.60
CA THR A 162 -12.59 -4.37 -12.68
C THR A 162 -12.15 -3.91 -14.07
N GLU A 163 -11.72 -2.66 -14.21
CA GLU A 163 -11.21 -2.13 -15.48
C GLU A 163 -9.79 -2.64 -15.81
N LEU A 164 -9.01 -3.15 -14.83
CA LEU A 164 -7.73 -3.86 -15.09
C LEU A 164 -7.95 -5.26 -15.66
N ASP A 165 -9.01 -5.96 -15.27
CA ASP A 165 -9.29 -7.36 -15.61
C ASP A 165 -9.89 -7.57 -17.00
N MET A 166 -10.23 -6.45 -17.61
CA MET A 166 -11.03 -6.37 -18.80
C MET A 166 -10.31 -6.84 -20.09
N ASP A 167 -9.12 -7.46 -19.97
CA ASP A 167 -8.28 -7.95 -21.11
C ASP A 167 -7.38 -9.18 -20.81
N LEU A 168 -7.67 -10.04 -19.82
CA LEU A 168 -6.82 -11.22 -19.50
C LEU A 168 -6.94 -12.44 -20.46
N GLN A 169 -7.29 -12.24 -21.73
CA GLN A 169 -7.10 -13.28 -22.76
C GLN A 169 -6.41 -12.72 -24.01
N ILE A 170 -5.20 -13.26 -24.27
CA ILE A 170 -4.50 -13.42 -25.56
C ILE A 170 -3.20 -12.63 -25.75
N GLU A 171 -2.14 -13.40 -26.01
CA GLU A 171 -0.84 -13.00 -26.54
C GLU A 171 -0.96 -12.40 -27.96
N GLY A 172 -0.50 -11.16 -28.14
CA GLY A 172 0.10 -10.70 -29.39
C GLY A 172 -0.85 -10.20 -30.50
N LYS A 173 -1.22 -8.90 -30.40
CA LYS A 173 -1.90 -7.99 -31.38
C LYS A 173 -3.43 -7.94 -31.24
N LYS A 174 -4.12 -6.78 -31.29
CA LYS A 174 -3.93 -5.57 -32.12
C LYS A 174 -4.47 -4.30 -31.41
N LEU A 175 -3.86 -3.15 -31.71
CA LEU A 175 -4.39 -1.79 -31.54
C LEU A 175 -5.47 -1.53 -32.62
N ASP A 176 -6.77 -1.75 -32.30
CA ASP A 176 -7.97 -1.37 -33.09
C ASP A 176 -9.30 -1.69 -32.30
N PRO A 177 -10.50 -1.25 -32.69
CA PRO A 177 -11.16 0.02 -32.31
C PRO A 177 -12.41 -0.14 -31.42
N ASP A 178 -12.72 -1.33 -30.89
CA ASP A 178 -13.89 -1.60 -30.02
C ASP A 178 -13.49 -2.15 -28.63
N ARG A 179 -12.25 -1.89 -28.20
CA ARG A 179 -11.60 -2.66 -27.13
C ARG A 179 -12.11 -2.33 -25.73
N LYS A 180 -12.46 -3.37 -24.97
CA LYS A 180 -12.95 -3.33 -23.59
C LYS A 180 -11.87 -3.62 -22.54
N GLY A 181 -10.58 -3.42 -22.81
CA GLY A 181 -9.53 -3.56 -21.78
C GLY A 181 -8.23 -2.80 -22.07
N LEU A 182 -7.32 -2.80 -21.09
CA LEU A 182 -6.08 -2.02 -21.10
C LEU A 182 -4.92 -2.80 -21.75
N ASP A 183 -4.39 -2.27 -22.86
CA ASP A 183 -3.18 -2.80 -23.53
C ASP A 183 -1.90 -2.37 -22.81
N TRP A 184 -1.71 -2.88 -21.58
CA TRP A 184 -0.59 -2.57 -20.69
C TRP A 184 0.29 -3.81 -20.43
N PRO A 185 1.59 -3.64 -20.12
CA PRO A 185 2.44 -4.77 -19.76
C PRO A 185 1.88 -5.54 -18.56
N ARG A 186 1.85 -6.87 -18.65
CA ARG A 186 1.30 -7.76 -17.61
C ARG A 186 1.83 -7.45 -16.20
N GLY A 187 3.13 -7.20 -16.07
CA GLY A 187 3.74 -6.86 -14.77
C GLY A 187 3.19 -5.58 -14.14
N ILE A 188 2.79 -4.59 -14.95
CA ILE A 188 2.16 -3.36 -14.44
C ILE A 188 0.74 -3.65 -13.95
N LEU A 189 -0.02 -4.46 -14.70
CA LEU A 189 -1.37 -4.87 -14.29
C LEU A 189 -1.34 -5.67 -12.97
N GLU A 190 -0.42 -6.63 -12.85
CA GLU A 190 -0.22 -7.41 -11.62
C GLU A 190 0.19 -6.52 -10.43
N MET A 191 1.09 -5.56 -10.65
CA MET A 191 1.47 -4.59 -9.62
C MET A 191 0.29 -3.76 -9.14
N GLN A 192 -0.57 -3.26 -10.04
CA GLN A 192 -1.76 -2.49 -9.69
C GLN A 192 -2.81 -3.36 -8.95
N ARG A 193 -3.02 -4.61 -9.38
CA ARG A 193 -3.91 -5.55 -8.66
C ARG A 193 -3.44 -5.79 -7.23
N ASN A 194 -2.16 -6.09 -7.07
CA ASN A 194 -1.57 -6.34 -5.75
C ASN A 194 -1.60 -5.09 -4.88
N TRP A 195 -1.45 -3.91 -5.46
CA TRP A 195 -1.55 -2.63 -4.77
C TRP A 195 -2.98 -2.32 -4.29
N ILE A 196 -4.00 -2.53 -5.13
CA ILE A 196 -5.41 -2.36 -4.72
C ILE A 196 -5.78 -3.41 -3.67
N GLY A 197 -5.33 -4.65 -3.86
CA GLY A 197 -5.35 -5.69 -2.82
C GLY A 197 -6.73 -6.01 -2.26
N LYS A 198 -7.78 -6.04 -3.11
CA LYS A 198 -9.16 -6.34 -2.67
C LYS A 198 -9.19 -7.70 -1.98
N LYS A 199 -9.72 -7.70 -0.76
CA LYS A 199 -9.99 -8.91 0.04
C LYS A 199 -11.43 -8.86 0.52
N GLU A 200 -12.20 -9.90 0.20
CA GLU A 200 -13.52 -10.12 0.78
C GLU A 200 -13.37 -10.93 2.06
N GLY A 201 -14.25 -10.70 3.04
CA GLY A 201 -14.10 -11.29 4.36
C GLY A 201 -15.23 -10.94 5.30
N VAL A 202 -15.06 -11.29 6.57
CA VAL A 202 -16.07 -11.13 7.61
C VAL A 202 -15.56 -10.30 8.78
N VAL A 203 -16.45 -9.50 9.35
CA VAL A 203 -16.20 -8.78 10.61
C VAL A 203 -16.86 -9.56 11.74
N ILE A 204 -16.07 -9.83 12.79
CA ILE A 204 -16.48 -10.67 13.93
C ILE A 204 -16.35 -9.85 15.20
N GLN A 205 -17.37 -9.93 16.06
CA GLN A 205 -17.42 -9.19 17.32
C GLN A 205 -16.97 -10.07 18.48
N HIS A 206 -16.14 -9.51 19.35
CA HIS A 206 -15.49 -10.21 20.45
C HIS A 206 -15.67 -9.45 21.75
N LYS A 207 -16.35 -10.06 22.73
CA LYS A 207 -16.39 -9.51 24.08
C LYS A 207 -15.05 -9.73 24.75
N VAL A 208 -14.46 -8.66 25.27
CA VAL A 208 -13.24 -8.74 26.08
C VAL A 208 -13.64 -9.20 27.48
N LYS A 209 -12.88 -10.14 28.03
CA LYS A 209 -13.10 -10.67 29.36
C LYS A 209 -12.88 -9.58 30.41
N ASP A 210 -13.68 -9.62 31.48
CA ASP A 210 -13.57 -8.78 32.67
C ASP A 210 -13.80 -7.27 32.48
N ILE A 211 -14.07 -6.80 31.25
CA ILE A 211 -14.38 -5.39 30.96
C ILE A 211 -15.52 -5.29 29.93
N ASP A 212 -16.31 -4.21 30.01
CA ASP A 212 -17.37 -3.93 29.03
C ASP A 212 -16.79 -3.30 27.76
N LEU A 213 -16.04 -4.11 27.01
CA LEU A 213 -15.42 -3.72 25.75
C LEU A 213 -15.67 -4.80 24.69
N THR A 214 -16.00 -4.38 23.47
CA THR A 214 -16.12 -5.28 22.32
C THR A 214 -15.10 -4.91 21.25
N LEU A 215 -14.34 -5.89 20.77
CA LEU A 215 -13.43 -5.75 19.64
C LEU A 215 -14.11 -6.25 18.36
N ALA A 216 -13.92 -5.51 17.27
CA ALA A 216 -14.33 -5.93 15.94
C ALA A 216 -13.10 -6.37 15.17
N THR A 217 -12.97 -7.67 14.89
CA THR A 217 -11.86 -8.23 14.11
C THR A 217 -12.29 -8.45 12.67
N PHE A 218 -11.38 -8.30 11.71
CA PHE A 218 -11.58 -8.71 10.32
C PHE A 218 -10.84 -10.02 10.02
N SER A 219 -11.47 -10.92 9.25
CA SER A 219 -10.80 -12.08 8.66
C SER A 219 -11.15 -12.17 7.17
N ALA A 220 -10.12 -12.25 6.33
CA ALA A 220 -10.23 -12.53 4.91
C ALA A 220 -10.35 -14.04 4.61
N TYR A 221 -10.25 -14.89 5.63
CA TYR A 221 -10.25 -16.34 5.51
C TYR A 221 -11.28 -16.98 6.46
N PRO A 222 -12.59 -16.89 6.16
CA PRO A 222 -13.64 -17.41 7.04
C PRO A 222 -13.53 -18.91 7.31
N ALA A 223 -12.94 -19.66 6.39
CA ALA A 223 -12.70 -21.09 6.54
C ALA A 223 -11.77 -21.44 7.72
N TRP A 224 -10.90 -20.52 8.11
CA TRP A 224 -9.87 -20.76 9.14
C TRP A 224 -10.30 -20.35 10.55
N LEU A 225 -11.49 -19.77 10.72
CA LEU A 225 -11.91 -19.14 11.97
C LEU A 225 -11.88 -20.05 13.21
N PHE A 226 -12.06 -21.36 13.00
CA PHE A 226 -11.96 -22.36 14.06
C PHE A 226 -10.51 -22.64 14.50
N ALA A 227 -9.53 -22.44 13.60
CA ALA A 227 -8.10 -22.58 13.87
C ALA A 227 -7.44 -21.32 14.41
N ASP A 228 -8.08 -20.15 14.29
CA ASP A 228 -7.56 -18.94 14.91
C ASP A 228 -7.36 -19.18 16.40
N THR A 229 -6.29 -18.70 17.03
CA THR A 229 -6.06 -18.93 18.48
C THR A 229 -5.79 -17.66 19.29
N PHE A 230 -5.50 -16.53 18.63
CA PHE A 230 -5.24 -15.25 19.28
C PHE A 230 -5.70 -14.08 18.41
N ILE A 231 -5.77 -12.90 19.01
CA ILE A 231 -6.10 -11.65 18.32
C ILE A 231 -4.90 -10.71 18.42
N VAL A 232 -4.59 -10.03 17.31
CA VAL A 232 -3.60 -8.95 17.29
C VAL A 232 -4.24 -7.63 16.89
N LEU A 233 -3.79 -6.55 17.53
CA LEU A 233 -4.13 -5.16 17.20
C LEU A 233 -2.93 -4.47 16.56
N ALA A 234 -3.22 -3.56 15.63
CA ALA A 234 -2.26 -2.57 15.20
C ALA A 234 -1.79 -1.71 16.40
N PRO A 235 -0.49 -1.39 16.52
CA PRO A 235 0.05 -0.57 17.60
C PRO A 235 -0.64 0.78 17.73
N GLU A 236 -1.04 1.38 16.61
CA GLU A 236 -1.72 2.67 16.55
C GLU A 236 -3.22 2.60 16.88
N HIS A 237 -3.78 1.41 17.14
CA HIS A 237 -5.23 1.24 17.28
C HIS A 237 -5.75 1.85 18.59
N PRO A 238 -6.82 2.69 18.57
CA PRO A 238 -7.32 3.36 19.78
C PRO A 238 -7.79 2.44 20.91
N MET A 239 -8.10 1.17 20.61
CA MET A 239 -8.45 0.20 21.66
C MET A 239 -7.25 -0.29 22.47
N VAL A 240 -6.01 -0.11 21.99
CA VAL A 240 -4.81 -0.52 22.73
C VAL A 240 -4.80 0.13 24.10
N GLU A 241 -4.96 1.45 24.18
CA GLU A 241 -5.02 2.20 25.44
C GLU A 241 -6.11 1.65 26.36
N LYS A 242 -7.32 1.43 25.83
CA LYS A 242 -8.45 0.90 26.61
C LYS A 242 -8.23 -0.51 27.16
N LEU A 243 -7.48 -1.34 26.44
CA LEU A 243 -7.21 -2.72 26.85
C LEU A 243 -6.18 -2.80 27.98
N ILE A 244 -5.16 -1.93 27.93
CA ILE A 244 -4.01 -2.01 28.83
C ILE A 244 -4.17 -1.21 30.12
N VAL A 245 -5.08 -0.23 30.17
CA VAL A 245 -5.31 0.58 31.37
C VAL A 245 -5.55 -0.31 32.59
N GLY A 246 -4.73 -0.12 33.61
CA GLY A 246 -4.84 -0.83 34.89
C GLY A 246 -4.31 -2.27 34.85
N THR A 247 -3.69 -2.71 33.76
CA THR A 247 -2.97 -3.99 33.71
C THR A 247 -1.51 -3.80 34.08
N GLN A 248 -0.85 -4.87 34.53
CA GLN A 248 0.60 -4.84 34.77
C GLN A 248 1.43 -4.67 33.48
N TYR A 249 0.81 -4.86 32.32
CA TYR A 249 1.44 -4.80 31.00
C TYR A 249 1.43 -3.40 30.38
N GLU A 250 0.75 -2.43 31.01
CA GLU A 250 0.55 -1.09 30.46
C GLU A 250 1.87 -0.40 30.03
N LYS A 251 2.91 -0.48 30.87
CA LYS A 251 4.21 0.13 30.55
C LYS A 251 4.92 -0.56 29.38
N GLU A 252 4.88 -1.88 29.35
CA GLU A 252 5.53 -2.68 28.30
C GLU A 252 4.86 -2.46 26.96
N VAL A 253 3.53 -2.50 26.91
CA VAL A 253 2.77 -2.28 25.67
C VAL A 253 2.95 -0.85 25.16
N ASN A 254 2.91 0.16 26.03
CA ASN A 254 3.13 1.55 25.61
C ASN A 254 4.54 1.78 25.04
N GLN A 255 5.56 1.13 25.63
CA GLN A 255 6.92 1.16 25.10
C GLN A 255 6.99 0.49 23.72
N PHE A 256 6.34 -0.66 23.55
CA PHE A 256 6.27 -1.36 22.27
C PHE A 256 5.54 -0.55 21.18
N VAL A 257 4.43 0.12 21.52
CA VAL A 257 3.70 1.01 20.61
C VAL A 257 4.59 2.17 20.14
N LYS A 258 5.37 2.75 21.06
CA LYS A 258 6.32 3.82 20.72
C LYS A 258 7.40 3.33 19.76
N GLU A 259 7.99 2.16 20.02
CA GLU A 259 8.96 1.54 19.11
C GLU A 259 8.37 1.29 17.72
N CYS A 260 7.12 0.83 17.65
CA CYS A 260 6.42 0.63 16.38
C CYS A 260 6.18 1.93 15.60
N SER A 261 6.06 3.07 16.27
CA SER A 261 5.87 4.37 15.60
C SER A 261 7.11 4.86 14.83
N GLU A 262 8.28 4.27 15.11
CA GLU A 262 9.54 4.55 14.42
C GLU A 262 9.75 3.65 13.19
N ILE A 263 8.86 2.67 12.98
CA ILE A 263 8.93 1.69 11.88
C ILE A 263 7.88 2.05 10.82
N THR A 264 8.28 2.02 9.54
CA THR A 264 7.35 2.32 8.43
C THR A 264 6.46 1.12 8.11
N ASP A 265 5.33 1.37 7.47
CA ASP A 265 4.41 0.31 7.05
C ASP A 265 5.04 -0.68 6.08
N GLN A 266 5.93 -0.21 5.20
CA GLN A 266 6.67 -1.05 4.27
C GLN A 266 7.63 -2.01 4.99
N GLN A 267 8.39 -1.51 5.97
CA GLN A 267 9.28 -2.34 6.77
C GLN A 267 8.51 -3.44 7.52
N ARG A 268 7.31 -3.10 8.04
CA ARG A 268 6.44 -4.07 8.75
C ARG A 268 5.97 -5.21 7.84
N LEU A 269 5.79 -4.93 6.55
CA LEU A 269 5.36 -5.89 5.53
C LEU A 269 6.50 -6.78 5.00
N GLU A 270 7.77 -6.43 5.20
CA GLU A 270 8.88 -7.26 4.75
C GLU A 270 8.91 -8.62 5.49
N ASP A 271 9.09 -9.71 4.76
CA ASP A 271 9.11 -11.07 5.34
C ASP A 271 10.25 -11.29 6.34
N LYS A 272 11.41 -10.66 6.06
CA LYS A 272 12.60 -10.74 6.92
C LYS A 272 12.48 -9.89 8.19
N PHE A 273 11.50 -9.00 8.25
CA PHE A 273 11.33 -8.12 9.40
C PHE A 273 10.77 -8.93 10.58
N GLU A 274 11.49 -8.89 11.70
CA GLU A 274 11.17 -9.68 12.89
C GLU A 274 9.77 -9.34 13.41
N LYS A 275 8.91 -10.35 13.51
CA LYS A 275 7.53 -10.21 13.95
C LYS A 275 7.50 -10.25 15.48
N LYS A 276 7.22 -9.09 16.09
CA LYS A 276 7.19 -8.88 17.53
C LYS A 276 5.82 -8.44 17.99
N GLY A 277 5.53 -8.70 19.26
CA GLY A 277 4.32 -8.22 19.90
C GLY A 277 4.45 -8.13 21.41
N ALA A 278 3.48 -7.45 22.01
CA ALA A 278 3.34 -7.27 23.44
C ALA A 278 1.96 -7.75 23.89
N PHE A 279 1.92 -8.58 24.92
CA PHE A 279 0.67 -9.10 25.45
C PHE A 279 -0.07 -8.01 26.24
N THR A 280 -1.37 -7.86 26.00
CA THR A 280 -2.16 -6.79 26.65
C THR A 280 -2.57 -7.13 28.09
N GLY A 281 -2.42 -8.40 28.51
CA GLY A 281 -3.00 -8.90 29.75
C GLY A 281 -4.47 -9.24 29.65
N ARG A 282 -5.07 -9.15 28.46
CA ARG A 282 -6.50 -9.35 28.24
C ARG A 282 -6.77 -10.51 27.31
N TYR A 283 -7.96 -11.06 27.45
CA TYR A 283 -8.47 -12.14 26.61
C TYR A 283 -9.82 -11.74 26.01
N ALA A 284 -10.10 -12.24 24.82
CA ALA A 284 -11.39 -12.10 24.15
C ALA A 284 -12.08 -13.47 24.08
N GLN A 285 -13.41 -13.47 24.20
CA GLN A 285 -14.18 -14.69 23.99
C GLN A 285 -14.14 -15.11 22.53
N ASP A 286 -13.95 -16.41 22.28
CA ASP A 286 -14.10 -16.97 20.94
C ASP A 286 -15.54 -17.35 20.64
N PRO A 287 -16.19 -16.73 19.64
CA PRO A 287 -17.56 -17.09 19.26
C PRO A 287 -17.67 -18.46 18.56
N PHE A 288 -16.56 -19.04 18.08
CA PHE A 288 -16.59 -20.29 17.30
C PHE A 288 -16.26 -21.52 18.15
N ASN A 289 -15.32 -21.42 19.08
CA ASN A 289 -14.97 -22.49 19.99
C ASN A 289 -15.53 -22.22 21.40
N GLN A 290 -16.51 -23.02 21.82
CA GLN A 290 -17.20 -22.84 23.09
C GLN A 290 -16.24 -22.83 24.29
N GLY A 291 -16.34 -21.79 25.12
CA GLY A 291 -15.55 -21.66 26.35
C GLY A 291 -14.09 -21.27 26.15
N ARG A 292 -13.64 -21.06 24.90
CA ARG A 292 -12.25 -20.70 24.60
C ARG A 292 -12.04 -19.19 24.71
N GLU A 293 -10.90 -18.83 25.29
CA GLU A 293 -10.44 -17.46 25.44
C GLU A 293 -9.21 -17.25 24.55
N MET A 294 -9.19 -16.15 23.80
CA MET A 294 -8.09 -15.81 22.90
C MET A 294 -7.27 -14.69 23.51
N PRO A 295 -5.96 -14.87 23.73
CA PRO A 295 -5.12 -13.79 24.22
C PRO A 295 -5.08 -12.65 23.20
N ILE A 296 -5.09 -11.43 23.70
CA ILE A 296 -5.06 -10.22 22.89
C ILE A 296 -3.65 -9.61 22.94
N TRP A 297 -3.07 -9.41 21.77
CA TRP A 297 -1.71 -8.89 21.60
C TRP A 297 -1.72 -7.60 20.79
N VAL A 298 -0.70 -6.77 20.99
CA VAL A 298 -0.33 -5.70 20.06
C VAL A 298 0.82 -6.21 19.22
N ALA A 299 0.75 -6.15 17.90
CA ALA A 299 1.77 -6.75 17.04
C ALA A 299 2.26 -5.80 15.95
N ASN A 300 3.58 -5.81 15.69
CA ASN A 300 4.20 -4.91 14.73
C ASN A 300 3.85 -5.23 13.26
N PHE A 301 3.14 -6.31 12.96
CA PHE A 301 2.71 -6.64 11.59
C PHE A 301 1.22 -6.37 11.34
N ALA A 302 0.45 -6.02 12.38
CA ALA A 302 -0.96 -5.70 12.25
C ALA A 302 -1.15 -4.25 11.77
N MET A 303 -1.80 -4.05 10.63
CA MET A 303 -1.88 -2.74 9.98
C MET A 303 -3.20 -2.03 10.29
N MET A 304 -3.16 -0.78 10.74
CA MET A 304 -4.37 0.01 11.03
C MET A 304 -5.30 0.13 9.80
N GLY A 305 -4.71 0.23 8.61
CA GLY A 305 -5.45 0.32 7.35
C GLY A 305 -6.01 -1.01 6.81
N PHE A 306 -5.70 -2.15 7.44
CA PHE A 306 -6.17 -3.46 6.99
C PHE A 306 -7.37 -3.93 7.83
N GLY A 307 -8.51 -4.16 7.17
CA GLY A 307 -9.74 -4.58 7.84
C GLY A 307 -10.19 -3.53 8.86
N THR A 308 -10.24 -3.91 10.13
CA THR A 308 -10.55 -3.02 11.26
C THR A 308 -9.31 -2.54 12.02
N GLY A 309 -8.10 -2.86 11.56
CA GLY A 309 -6.87 -2.71 12.35
C GLY A 309 -6.69 -3.77 13.44
N ILE A 310 -7.62 -4.73 13.50
CA ILE A 310 -7.60 -5.88 14.42
C ILE A 310 -7.88 -7.14 13.60
N ILE A 311 -7.02 -8.15 13.71
CA ILE A 311 -7.17 -9.42 12.99
C ILE A 311 -7.16 -10.59 13.97
N ARG A 312 -7.85 -11.66 13.57
CA ARG A 312 -7.69 -12.97 14.20
C ARG A 312 -6.52 -13.69 13.52
N CYS A 313 -5.70 -14.36 14.32
CA CYS A 313 -4.49 -15.01 13.84
C CYS A 313 -4.64 -16.52 13.82
N SER A 314 -4.35 -17.12 12.66
CA SER A 314 -4.55 -18.55 12.40
C SER A 314 -3.25 -19.31 12.27
N SER A 315 -3.22 -20.53 12.78
CA SER A 315 -2.11 -21.46 12.51
C SER A 315 -1.91 -21.81 11.05
N HIS A 316 -2.91 -21.57 10.20
CA HIS A 316 -2.81 -21.76 8.75
C HIS A 316 -2.07 -20.62 8.04
N ASP A 317 -1.89 -19.45 8.67
CA ASP A 317 -1.05 -18.37 8.16
C ASP A 317 0.40 -18.55 8.67
N VAL A 318 1.36 -18.50 7.75
CA VAL A 318 2.78 -18.71 8.05
C VAL A 318 3.31 -17.74 9.10
N ARG A 319 2.89 -16.47 9.03
CA ARG A 319 3.36 -15.39 9.91
C ARG A 319 2.76 -15.55 11.30
N ASP A 320 1.46 -15.84 11.36
CA ASP A 320 0.73 -16.06 12.60
C ASP A 320 1.24 -17.30 13.33
N TYR A 321 1.50 -18.38 12.60
CA TYR A 321 2.09 -19.61 13.16
C TYR A 321 3.49 -19.35 13.73
N ALA A 322 4.37 -18.66 13.00
CA ALA A 322 5.70 -18.31 13.50
C ALA A 322 5.63 -17.42 14.75
N PHE A 323 4.71 -16.45 14.77
CA PHE A 323 4.48 -15.61 15.94
C PHE A 323 3.99 -16.43 17.14
N ALA A 324 3.02 -17.32 16.94
CA ALA A 324 2.50 -18.17 18.00
C ALA A 324 3.59 -19.08 18.60
N GLN A 325 4.46 -19.65 17.77
CA GLN A 325 5.60 -20.46 18.25
C GLN A 325 6.58 -19.63 19.09
N ASN A 326 6.94 -18.43 18.62
CA ASN A 326 7.87 -17.55 19.33
C ASN A 326 7.36 -17.13 20.72
N TYR A 327 6.05 -16.89 20.83
CA TYR A 327 5.40 -16.44 22.06
C TYR A 327 4.73 -17.57 22.85
N GLN A 328 4.94 -18.83 22.44
CA GLN A 328 4.34 -20.02 23.08
C GLN A 328 2.82 -19.92 23.23
N ILE A 329 2.16 -19.31 22.24
CA ILE A 329 0.70 -19.26 22.15
C ILE A 329 0.22 -20.62 21.67
N GLU A 330 -0.80 -21.14 22.33
CA GLU A 330 -1.36 -22.45 22.03
C GLU A 330 -1.90 -22.50 20.59
N THR A 331 -1.45 -23.50 19.82
CA THR A 331 -1.91 -23.79 18.45
C THR A 331 -2.48 -25.21 18.35
N GLU A 332 -2.94 -25.79 19.46
CA GLU A 332 -3.33 -27.22 19.53
C GLU A 332 -4.51 -27.57 18.58
N PHE A 333 -5.25 -26.57 18.11
CA PHE A 333 -6.40 -26.69 17.21
C PHE A 333 -6.07 -26.37 15.74
N ALA A 334 -4.80 -26.45 15.37
CA ALA A 334 -4.28 -25.77 14.20
C ALA A 334 -4.69 -26.30 12.81
N GLU A 335 -5.19 -27.54 12.71
CA GLU A 335 -5.51 -28.16 11.42
C GLU A 335 -7.02 -28.21 11.25
N VAL A 336 -7.61 -27.13 10.74
CA VAL A 336 -9.03 -27.07 10.35
C VAL A 336 -9.23 -27.20 8.85
N VAL A 337 -8.16 -27.22 8.07
CA VAL A 337 -8.16 -27.60 6.65
C VAL A 337 -7.25 -28.82 6.51
N ALA A 338 -7.75 -29.89 5.90
CA ALA A 338 -6.97 -31.10 5.65
C ALA A 338 -5.81 -30.80 4.68
N ARG A 339 -4.59 -31.18 5.04
CA ARG A 339 -3.42 -31.07 4.16
C ARG A 339 -3.53 -32.02 2.97
N LYS A 340 -2.99 -31.61 1.82
CA LYS A 340 -2.86 -32.46 0.63
C LYS A 340 -1.80 -33.55 0.87
N ASP A 341 -0.69 -33.19 1.51
CA ASP A 341 0.34 -34.12 2.00
C ASP A 341 0.47 -34.02 3.54
N PRO A 342 0.29 -35.11 4.30
CA PRO A 342 0.51 -35.13 5.74
C PRO A 342 1.91 -34.70 6.21
N ASN A 343 2.91 -34.69 5.32
CA ASN A 343 4.27 -34.23 5.61
C ASN A 343 4.45 -32.72 5.43
N GLU A 344 3.50 -32.02 4.82
CA GLU A 344 3.53 -30.56 4.70
C GLU A 344 3.26 -29.91 6.07
N PRO A 345 3.86 -28.74 6.35
CA PRO A 345 3.61 -28.04 7.58
C PRO A 345 2.18 -27.47 7.59
N ILE A 346 1.60 -27.37 8.78
CA ILE A 346 0.19 -26.95 9.01
C ILE A 346 -0.15 -25.54 8.52
N ASN A 347 0.86 -24.72 8.28
CA ASN A 347 0.77 -23.35 7.80
C ASN A 347 1.02 -23.22 6.29
N ALA A 348 1.14 -24.33 5.55
CA ALA A 348 1.29 -24.36 4.10
C ALA A 348 -0.04 -24.72 3.42
N HIS A 349 -1.06 -23.85 3.54
CA HIS A 349 -2.34 -24.06 2.87
C HIS A 349 -2.61 -23.01 1.78
N ASP A 350 -2.96 -23.50 0.59
CA ASP A 350 -3.43 -22.71 -0.55
C ASP A 350 -4.91 -22.27 -0.41
N ASN A 351 -5.44 -22.27 0.82
CA ASN A 351 -6.86 -22.06 1.10
C ASN A 351 -7.79 -23.02 0.33
N GLU A 352 -7.34 -24.25 0.13
CA GLU A 352 -8.07 -25.33 -0.55
C GLU A 352 -8.00 -26.60 0.30
N GLY A 353 -9.12 -27.34 0.39
CA GLY A 353 -9.13 -28.64 1.07
C GLY A 353 -10.46 -28.94 1.76
N VAL A 354 -10.47 -30.02 2.54
CA VAL A 354 -11.64 -30.43 3.33
C VAL A 354 -11.56 -29.84 4.73
N LEU A 355 -12.64 -29.22 5.20
CA LEU A 355 -12.70 -28.68 6.56
C LEU A 355 -12.74 -29.79 7.61
N LEU A 356 -11.85 -29.68 8.58
CA LEU A 356 -11.72 -30.52 9.77
C LEU A 356 -12.10 -29.69 11.01
N LYS A 357 -12.63 -30.33 12.05
CA LYS A 357 -12.86 -29.72 13.38
C LYS A 357 -13.55 -28.33 13.34
N SER A 358 -14.38 -28.08 12.32
CA SER A 358 -14.96 -26.77 12.01
C SER A 358 -16.44 -26.69 12.38
N GLY A 359 -16.81 -27.31 13.50
CA GLY A 359 -18.20 -27.43 13.95
C GLY A 359 -19.14 -27.95 12.85
N PRO A 360 -20.23 -27.23 12.51
CA PRO A 360 -21.22 -27.66 11.50
C PRO A 360 -20.69 -27.63 10.06
N PHE A 361 -19.49 -27.09 9.82
CA PHE A 361 -18.87 -27.01 8.50
C PHE A 361 -17.90 -28.17 8.22
N THR A 362 -17.63 -29.02 9.21
CA THR A 362 -16.75 -30.19 9.06
C THR A 362 -17.21 -31.06 7.89
N GLY A 363 -16.26 -31.43 7.01
CA GLY A 363 -16.49 -32.24 5.82
C GLY A 363 -16.83 -31.44 4.54
N ARG A 364 -17.00 -30.12 4.63
CA ARG A 364 -17.14 -29.28 3.44
C ARG A 364 -15.80 -29.09 2.73
N VAL A 365 -15.84 -28.88 1.42
CA VAL A 365 -14.67 -28.55 0.60
C VAL A 365 -14.62 -27.03 0.39
N ILE A 366 -13.45 -26.44 0.57
CA ILE A 366 -13.16 -25.04 0.23
C ILE A 366 -12.25 -24.96 -1.00
N THR A 367 -12.43 -23.93 -1.81
CA THR A 367 -11.55 -23.59 -2.94
C THR A 367 -10.84 -22.26 -2.66
N PRO A 368 -9.76 -21.92 -3.38
CA PRO A 368 -9.05 -20.67 -3.18
C PRO A 368 -9.93 -19.41 -3.31
N GLU A 369 -11.04 -19.49 -4.05
CA GLU A 369 -12.00 -18.39 -4.21
C GLU A 369 -12.95 -18.18 -3.01
N GLY A 370 -13.01 -19.11 -2.04
CA GLY A 370 -13.83 -19.01 -0.83
C GLY A 370 -14.95 -20.04 -0.73
#